data_AF-A0A7X6STC3-F1
#
_entry.id   AF-A0A7X6STC3-F1
#
_cell.length_a   1.000
_cell.length_b   1.000
_cell.length_c   1.000
_cell.angle_alpha   90.00
_cell.angle_beta   90.00
_cell.angle_gamma   90.00
#
_symmetry.space_group_name_H-M   'P 1'
#
loop_
_entity.id
_entity.type
_entity.pdbx_description
1 polymer ?
#
loop_
_entity_poly.entity_id
_entity_poly.type
_entity_poly.pdbx_seq_one_letter_code
_entity_poly.pdbx_strand_id
1 'polypeptide(L)'
;DTKQLLANYKDVPQNLIQSIVDSNSTRQAFIAEDILERQPQTVGIYRLIMKVGSDNFRESSVQGVIKHLRAQGMRVLIYEPILQESSFYGCDVVLDLDDFKSQVDVIVSNRMCTELDDVRHKVYSRDVFGNDI
;
A
#
# COMPACT_ATOMS: atom_id res chain seq x y z
N ASP A 1 0.74 10.64 13.51
CA ASP A 1 1.81 9.62 13.46
C ASP A 1 2.21 9.09 14.84
N THR A 2 2.04 7.79 15.11
CA THR A 2 2.60 7.14 16.31
C THR A 2 4.14 7.12 16.31
N LYS A 3 4.79 7.21 15.14
CA LYS A 3 6.25 7.38 15.03
C LYS A 3 6.70 8.75 15.48
N GLN A 4 5.92 9.80 15.19
CA GLN A 4 6.19 11.15 15.67
C GLN A 4 5.92 11.27 17.19
N LEU A 5 4.90 10.56 17.68
CA LEU A 5 4.66 10.42 19.12
C LEU A 5 5.84 9.71 19.82
N LEU A 6 6.32 8.59 19.26
CA LEU A 6 7.48 7.84 19.75
C LEU A 6 8.76 8.69 19.73
N ALA A 7 8.99 9.47 18.68
CA ALA A 7 10.13 10.39 18.60
C ALA A 7 10.11 11.47 19.70
N ASN A 8 8.93 11.90 20.14
CA ASN A 8 8.75 12.83 21.26
C ASN A 8 8.95 12.17 22.63
N TYR A 9 8.93 10.84 22.71
CA TYR A 9 9.16 10.06 23.93
C TYR A 9 10.55 9.43 23.99
N LYS A 10 11.52 9.91 23.19
CA LYS A 10 12.89 9.36 23.14
C LYS A 10 13.54 9.18 24.53
N ASP A 11 13.18 10.02 25.50
CA ASP A 11 13.73 9.99 26.86
C ASP A 11 12.80 9.33 27.91
N VAL A 12 11.63 8.81 27.49
CA VAL A 12 10.65 8.16 28.37
C VAL A 12 10.36 6.74 27.84
N PRO A 13 10.84 5.67 28.51
CA PRO A 13 10.62 4.31 28.04
C PRO A 13 9.11 3.97 28.01
N GLN A 14 8.60 3.65 26.81
CA GLN A 14 7.19 3.32 26.56
C GLN A 14 7.06 2.13 25.60
N ASN A 15 6.89 0.93 26.18
CA ASN A 15 6.88 -0.33 25.42
C ASN A 15 5.67 -0.46 24.47
N LEU A 16 4.50 0.07 24.85
CA LEU A 16 3.27 -0.09 24.07
C LEU A 16 3.32 0.67 22.73
N ILE A 17 3.84 1.89 22.72
CA ILE A 17 3.93 2.69 21.49
C ILE A 17 4.94 2.05 20.53
N GLN A 18 6.06 1.57 21.05
CA GLN A 18 7.05 0.84 20.26
C GLN A 18 6.44 -0.43 19.64
N SER A 19 5.73 -1.25 20.42
CA SER A 19 5.09 -2.46 19.91
C SER A 19 4.05 -2.20 18.83
N ILE A 20 3.31 -1.08 18.89
CA ILE A 20 2.37 -0.68 17.83
C ILE A 20 3.11 -0.39 16.53
N VAL A 21 4.22 0.36 16.60
CA VAL A 21 5.04 0.70 15.43
C VAL A 21 5.66 -0.56 14.82
N ASP A 22 6.23 -1.43 15.65
CA ASP A 22 6.87 -2.67 15.24
C ASP A 22 5.85 -3.63 14.61
N SER A 23 4.68 -3.79 15.23
CA SER A 23 3.62 -4.65 14.71
C SER A 23 3.14 -4.21 13.32
N ASN A 24 3.07 -2.90 13.06
CA ASN A 24 2.74 -2.39 11.73
C ASN A 24 3.85 -2.70 10.71
N SER A 25 5.12 -2.57 11.10
CA SER A 25 6.24 -2.92 10.23
C SER A 25 6.25 -4.42 9.90
N THR A 26 6.05 -5.29 10.89
CA THR A 26 5.97 -6.75 10.68
C THR A 26 4.82 -7.10 9.74
N ARG A 27 3.65 -6.49 9.91
CA ARG A 27 2.51 -6.71 9.01
C ARG A 27 2.81 -6.28 7.57
N GLN A 28 3.48 -5.14 7.38
CA GLN A 28 3.84 -4.64 6.04
C GLN A 28 4.84 -5.56 5.34
N ALA A 29 5.84 -6.06 6.06
CA ALA A 29 6.81 -7.03 5.55
C ALA A 29 6.11 -8.34 5.14
N PHE A 30 5.26 -8.88 6.01
CA PHE A 30 4.49 -10.10 5.72
C PHE A 30 3.63 -9.96 4.46
N ILE A 31 2.93 -8.83 4.29
CA ILE A 31 2.12 -8.59 3.09
C ILE A 31 2.99 -8.56 1.84
N ALA A 32 4.15 -7.89 1.90
CA ALA A 32 5.06 -7.84 0.77
C ALA A 32 5.61 -9.23 0.40
N GLU A 33 5.99 -10.03 1.39
CA GLU A 33 6.45 -11.41 1.19
C GLU A 33 5.37 -12.28 0.52
N ASP A 34 4.13 -12.25 1.02
CA ASP A 34 2.99 -13.00 0.46
C ASP A 34 2.67 -12.59 -1.00
N ILE A 35 2.88 -11.32 -1.35
CA ILE A 35 2.77 -10.85 -2.75
C ILE A 35 3.92 -11.42 -3.59
N LEU A 36 5.16 -11.39 -3.09
CA LEU A 36 6.34 -11.86 -3.79
C LEU A 36 6.34 -13.37 -4.03
N GLU A 37 5.74 -14.16 -3.13
CA GLU A 37 5.55 -15.60 -3.30
C GLU A 37 4.73 -15.96 -4.56
N ARG A 38 3.88 -15.04 -5.03
CA ARG A 38 3.14 -15.19 -6.29
C ARG A 38 3.99 -14.96 -7.54
N GLN A 39 5.26 -14.59 -7.36
CA GLN A 39 6.23 -14.30 -8.42
C GLN A 39 5.72 -13.32 -9.50
N PRO A 40 5.07 -12.20 -9.16
CA PRO A 40 4.67 -11.20 -10.16
C PRO A 40 5.90 -10.57 -10.80
N GLN A 41 5.81 -10.13 -12.05
CA GLN A 41 6.82 -9.27 -12.68
C GLN A 41 6.57 -7.80 -12.33
N THR A 42 5.30 -7.41 -12.22
CA THR A 42 4.88 -6.05 -11.88
C THR A 42 3.74 -6.06 -10.87
N VAL A 43 3.90 -5.29 -9.78
CA VAL A 43 2.86 -5.08 -8.76
C VAL A 43 2.24 -3.70 -8.93
N GLY A 44 0.91 -3.64 -8.98
CA GLY A 44 0.15 -2.41 -8.96
C GLY A 44 -0.29 -2.05 -7.55
N ILE A 45 -0.16 -0.80 -7.14
CA ILE A 45 -0.80 -0.26 -5.95
C ILE A 45 -2.02 0.54 -6.38
N TYR A 46 -3.21 0.04 -6.05
CA TYR A 46 -4.46 0.73 -6.33
C TYR A 46 -4.81 1.60 -5.13
N ARG A 47 -4.78 2.93 -5.34
CA ARG A 47 -5.02 3.99 -4.37
C ARG A 47 -3.98 4.02 -3.23
N LEU A 48 -3.54 5.23 -2.90
CA LEU A 48 -2.68 5.51 -1.76
C LEU A 48 -3.49 5.98 -0.55
N ILE A 49 -4.71 6.49 -0.77
CA ILE A 49 -5.61 6.99 0.27
C ILE A 49 -6.13 5.88 1.19
N MET A 50 -6.11 6.13 2.50
CA MET A 50 -6.65 5.21 3.51
C MET A 50 -8.15 5.44 3.80
N LYS A 51 -8.71 6.60 3.39
CA LYS A 51 -10.12 6.97 3.52
C LYS A 51 -10.54 7.81 2.31
N VAL A 52 -11.76 7.59 1.81
CA VAL A 52 -12.37 8.42 0.76
C VAL A 52 -12.37 9.88 1.22
N GLY A 53 -11.75 10.78 0.43
CA GLY A 53 -11.67 12.22 0.74
C GLY A 53 -10.52 12.66 1.66
N SER A 54 -9.54 11.80 1.96
CA SER A 54 -8.36 12.15 2.76
C SER A 54 -7.13 12.35 1.89
N ASP A 55 -6.60 13.58 1.83
CA ASP A 55 -5.33 13.95 1.14
C ASP A 55 -4.07 13.45 1.87
N ASN A 56 -4.23 12.66 2.93
CA ASN A 56 -3.16 12.28 3.83
C ASN A 56 -2.44 11.00 3.36
N PHE A 57 -1.68 11.10 2.27
CA PHE A 57 -0.87 9.99 1.74
C PHE A 57 0.30 9.63 2.66
N ARG A 58 0.74 10.57 3.52
CA ARG A 58 2.03 10.51 4.26
C ARG A 58 2.12 9.40 5.30
N GLU A 59 0.99 8.98 5.89
CA GLU A 59 0.94 7.91 6.91
C GLU A 59 0.30 6.61 6.39
N SER A 60 0.16 6.46 5.07
CA SER A 60 -0.51 5.31 4.47
C SER A 60 0.23 3.99 4.76
N SER A 61 -0.49 2.98 5.27
CA SER A 61 0.05 1.63 5.51
C SER A 61 0.62 0.99 4.23
N VAL A 62 0.18 1.44 3.06
CA VAL A 62 0.65 0.96 1.76
C VAL A 62 2.08 1.40 1.45
N GLN A 63 2.56 2.50 2.02
CA GLN A 63 3.93 2.98 1.79
C GLN A 63 4.97 1.98 2.29
N GLY A 64 4.72 1.34 3.44
CA GLY A 64 5.63 0.32 3.95
C GLY A 64 5.72 -0.87 2.99
N VAL A 65 4.57 -1.29 2.46
CA VAL A 65 4.51 -2.37 1.44
C VAL A 65 5.28 -1.96 0.19
N ILE A 66 5.10 -0.75 -0.34
CA ILE A 66 5.87 -0.24 -1.50
C ILE A 66 7.38 -0.31 -1.22
N LYS A 67 7.82 0.15 -0.05
CA LYS A 67 9.25 0.13 0.31
C LYS A 67 9.79 -1.29 0.36
N HIS A 68 9.06 -2.24 0.95
CA HIS A 68 9.46 -3.63 1.02
C HIS A 68 9.52 -4.28 -0.38
N LEU A 69 8.52 -4.06 -1.23
CA LEU A 69 8.50 -4.59 -2.60
C LEU A 69 9.68 -4.06 -3.44
N ARG A 70 9.89 -2.73 -3.44
CA ARG A 70 10.99 -2.13 -4.20
C ARG A 70 12.37 -2.56 -3.70
N ALA A 71 12.54 -2.77 -2.39
CA ALA A 71 13.79 -3.25 -1.82
C ALA A 71 14.18 -4.65 -2.36
N GLN A 72 13.20 -5.43 -2.85
CA GLN A 72 13.41 -6.72 -3.50
C GLN A 72 13.55 -6.61 -5.03
N GLY A 73 13.65 -5.38 -5.57
CA GLY A 73 13.77 -5.14 -7.01
C GLY A 73 12.46 -5.29 -7.79
N MET A 74 11.31 -5.40 -7.11
CA MET A 74 10.00 -5.51 -7.75
C MET A 74 9.65 -4.22 -8.51
N ARG A 75 9.17 -4.34 -9.74
CA ARG A 75 8.58 -3.21 -10.46
C ARG A 75 7.23 -2.88 -9.85
N VAL A 76 7.05 -1.63 -9.45
CA VAL A 76 5.81 -1.16 -8.82
C VAL A 76 5.23 -0.03 -9.64
N LEU A 77 3.94 -0.13 -9.96
CA LEU A 77 3.13 0.93 -10.57
C LEU A 77 2.09 1.41 -9.56
N ILE A 78 1.71 2.69 -9.63
CA ILE A 78 0.74 3.28 -8.72
C ILE A 78 -0.41 3.85 -9.54
N TYR A 79 -1.64 3.51 -9.16
CA TYR A 79 -2.83 4.22 -9.63
C TYR A 79 -3.38 5.09 -8.49
N GLU A 80 -3.31 6.40 -8.66
CA GLU A 80 -3.95 7.36 -7.76
C GLU A 80 -4.41 8.60 -8.56
N PRO A 81 -5.71 8.72 -8.89
CA PRO A 81 -6.23 9.79 -9.75
C PRO A 81 -5.98 11.20 -9.24
N ILE A 82 -5.88 11.37 -7.92
CA ILE A 82 -5.66 12.68 -7.29
C ILE A 82 -4.18 13.05 -7.20
N LEU A 83 -3.28 12.12 -7.51
CA LEU A 83 -1.85 12.36 -7.55
C LEU A 83 -1.47 12.89 -8.94
N GLN A 84 -1.09 14.16 -9.02
CA GLN A 84 -0.73 14.81 -10.29
C GLN A 84 0.73 14.59 -10.70
N GLU A 85 1.52 13.91 -9.87
CA GLU A 85 2.92 13.61 -10.14
C GLU A 85 3.04 12.37 -11.03
N SER A 86 4.02 12.36 -11.95
CA SER A 86 4.29 11.21 -12.83
C SER A 86 4.97 10.05 -12.13
N SER A 87 5.54 10.28 -10.95
CA SER A 87 6.18 9.26 -10.14
C SER A 87 6.02 9.56 -8.65
N PHE A 88 5.97 8.51 -7.83
CA PHE A 88 5.87 8.64 -6.38
C PHE A 88 6.66 7.53 -5.70
N TYR A 89 7.53 7.91 -4.75
CA TYR A 89 8.53 6.99 -4.18
C TYR A 89 9.37 6.26 -5.23
N GLY A 90 9.64 6.87 -6.39
CA GLY A 90 10.39 6.23 -7.48
C GLY A 90 9.65 5.08 -8.16
N CYS A 91 8.32 5.02 -8.02
CA CYS A 91 7.41 4.22 -8.82
C CYS A 91 6.71 5.12 -9.82
N ASP A 92 6.40 4.62 -11.02
CA ASP A 92 5.61 5.36 -12.00
C ASP A 92 4.14 5.41 -11.58
N VAL A 93 3.50 6.56 -11.82
CA VAL A 93 2.08 6.79 -11.58
C VAL A 93 1.33 6.70 -12.90
N VAL A 94 0.35 5.80 -12.95
CA VAL A 94 -0.54 5.60 -14.09
C VAL A 94 -1.90 6.21 -13.76
N LEU A 95 -2.37 7.14 -14.60
CA LEU A 95 -3.63 7.87 -14.37
C LEU A 95 -4.84 7.20 -15.01
N ASP A 96 -4.62 6.37 -16.03
CA ASP A 96 -5.67 5.59 -16.67
C ASP A 96 -5.81 4.23 -15.97
N LEU A 97 -7.02 3.91 -15.52
CA LEU A 97 -7.27 2.71 -14.74
C LEU A 97 -7.14 1.44 -15.58
N ASP A 98 -7.58 1.48 -16.83
CA ASP A 98 -7.55 0.31 -17.71
C ASP A 98 -6.13 0.00 -18.15
N ASP A 99 -5.34 1.03 -18.45
CA ASP A 99 -3.90 0.93 -18.69
C ASP A 99 -3.18 0.36 -17.47
N PHE A 100 -3.44 0.90 -16.27
CA PHE A 100 -2.89 0.38 -15.01
C PHE A 100 -3.20 -1.10 -14.84
N LYS A 101 -4.47 -1.50 -14.99
CA LYS A 101 -4.91 -2.90 -14.88
C LYS A 101 -4.19 -3.78 -15.90
N SER A 102 -3.95 -3.31 -17.12
CA SER A 102 -3.30 -4.11 -18.16
C SER A 102 -1.81 -4.36 -17.90
N GLN A 103 -1.13 -3.44 -17.21
CA GLN A 103 0.33 -3.48 -16.99
C GLN A 103 0.78 -4.27 -15.75
N VAL A 104 -0.15 -4.67 -14.87
CA VAL A 104 0.17 -5.25 -13.56
C VAL A 104 -0.31 -6.69 -13.43
N ASP A 105 0.51 -7.53 -12.79
CA ASP A 105 0.21 -8.94 -12.57
C ASP A 105 -0.59 -9.15 -11.28
N VAL A 106 -0.33 -8.33 -10.26
CA VAL A 106 -1.02 -8.33 -8.98
C VAL A 106 -1.34 -6.90 -8.57
N ILE A 107 -2.58 -6.65 -8.14
CA ILE A 107 -3.03 -5.35 -7.64
C ILE A 107 -3.18 -5.42 -6.13
N VAL A 108 -2.40 -4.64 -5.39
CA VAL A 108 -2.58 -4.44 -3.96
C VAL A 108 -3.63 -3.37 -3.75
N SER A 109 -4.71 -3.71 -3.05
CA SER A 109 -5.70 -2.75 -2.61
C SER A 109 -6.04 -2.95 -1.14
N ASN A 110 -6.12 -1.83 -0.40
CA ASN A 110 -6.54 -1.87 1.00
C ASN A 110 -8.01 -2.29 1.17
N ARG A 111 -8.85 -2.02 0.16
CA ARG A 111 -10.29 -2.34 0.16
C ARG A 111 -10.72 -2.86 -1.21
N MET A 112 -11.63 -3.81 -1.25
CA MET A 112 -12.25 -4.20 -2.52
C MET A 112 -13.19 -3.09 -2.99
N CYS A 113 -13.21 -2.81 -4.29
CA CYS A 113 -14.13 -1.87 -4.91
C CYS A 113 -14.62 -2.43 -6.25
N THR A 114 -15.78 -1.94 -6.71
CA THR A 114 -16.41 -2.38 -7.96
C THR A 114 -15.57 -2.09 -9.19
N GLU A 115 -14.72 -1.06 -9.13
CA GLU A 115 -13.77 -0.71 -10.19
C GLU A 115 -12.72 -1.80 -10.45
N LEU A 116 -12.53 -2.76 -9.53
CA LEU A 116 -11.59 -3.87 -9.67
C LEU A 116 -12.26 -5.24 -9.85
N ASP A 117 -13.59 -5.30 -9.97
CA ASP A 117 -14.31 -6.57 -10.05
C ASP A 117 -13.96 -7.39 -11.31
N ASP A 118 -13.68 -6.72 -12.43
CA ASP A 118 -13.22 -7.31 -13.69
C ASP A 118 -11.84 -7.99 -13.57
N VAL A 119 -11.01 -7.53 -12.63
CA VAL A 119 -9.66 -8.04 -12.39
C VAL A 119 -9.52 -8.72 -11.03
N ARG A 120 -10.63 -9.09 -10.38
CA ARG A 120 -10.68 -9.62 -9.01
C ARG A 120 -9.72 -10.79 -8.75
N HIS A 121 -9.50 -11.64 -9.74
CA HIS A 121 -8.60 -12.80 -9.66
C HIS A 121 -7.15 -12.44 -9.36
N LYS A 122 -6.71 -11.21 -9.70
CA LYS A 122 -5.37 -10.70 -9.45
C LYS A 122 -5.30 -9.59 -8.42
N VAL A 123 -6.40 -9.34 -7.70
CA VAL A 123 -6.41 -8.38 -6.59
C VAL A 123 -5.98 -9.07 -5.30
N TYR A 124 -4.91 -8.57 -4.71
CA TYR A 124 -4.50 -8.86 -3.35
C TYR A 124 -5.15 -7.84 -2.41
N SER A 125 -6.10 -8.32 -1.61
CA SER A 125 -6.66 -7.55 -0.50
C SER A 125 -6.79 -8.44 0.72
N ARG A 126 -6.47 -7.88 1.89
CA ARG A 126 -6.70 -8.50 3.20
C ARG A 126 -7.93 -7.91 3.88
N ASP A 127 -8.80 -7.26 3.10
CA ASP A 127 -10.09 -6.82 3.58
C ASP A 127 -10.98 -8.04 3.89
N VAL A 128 -11.18 -8.30 5.18
CA VAL A 128 -11.98 -9.43 5.68
C VAL A 128 -13.46 -9.05 5.71
N PHE A 129 -13.78 -7.75 5.71
CA PHE A 129 -15.13 -7.23 5.81
C PHE A 129 -15.30 -6.22 4.68
N GLY A 130 -15.77 -6.67 3.52
CA GLY A 130 -16.13 -5.80 2.38
C GLY A 130 -17.33 -4.87 2.65
N ASN A 131 -17.43 -4.35 3.87
CA ASN A 131 -18.47 -3.49 4.40
C ASN A 131 -17.84 -2.16 4.79
N ASP A 132 -17.70 -1.26 3.83
CA ASP A 132 -18.18 0.09 4.10
C ASP A 132 -19.51 0.21 3.36
N ILE A 133 -20.59 0.13 4.15
CA ILE A 133 -21.93 0.59 3.77
C ILE A 133 -21.88 2.11 3.66
#